data_AF-A0A8C4R6P4-F1
#
_entry.id   AF-A0A8C4R6P4-F1
#
_cell.length_a   1.000
_cell.length_b   1.000
_cell.length_c   1.000
_cell.angle_alpha   90.00
_cell.angle_beta   90.00
_cell.angle_gamma   90.00
#
_symmetry.space_group_name_H-M   'P 1'
#
loop_
_entity.id
_entity.type
_entity.pdbx_description
1 polymer ?
#
loop_
_entity_poly.entity_id
_entity_poly.type
_entity_poly.pdbx_seq_one_letter_code
_entity_poly.pdbx_strand_id
1 'polypeptide(L)'
;MAQSLVSVDFEVFGRVQGVCFRMYTEDESRKLHLVGWVKNAPTGSVVGIVQGPADKVEAMKHWLSKVGSPSSRIHKAEFHNERKITQTEFKSFVFCRMHMVCQQPSSDETLKI
;
A
#
# COMPACT_ATOMS: atom_id res chain seq x y z
N MET A 1 12.28 -21.90 5.65
CA MET A 1 11.62 -21.03 6.64
C MET A 1 10.13 -21.05 6.32
N ALA A 2 9.30 -21.53 7.24
CA ALA A 2 7.85 -21.62 7.01
C ALA A 2 7.28 -20.20 6.99
N GLN A 3 6.94 -19.72 5.81
CA GLN A 3 6.37 -18.39 5.62
C GLN A 3 4.94 -18.40 6.14
N SER A 4 4.74 -18.02 7.40
CA SER A 4 3.40 -17.83 7.96
C SER A 4 2.77 -16.63 7.28
N LEU A 5 1.64 -16.86 6.60
CA LEU A 5 0.88 -15.80 5.98
C LEU A 5 0.17 -15.00 7.08
N VAL A 6 0.20 -13.68 6.97
CA VAL A 6 -0.47 -12.76 7.87
C VAL A 6 -1.32 -11.79 7.07
N SER A 7 -2.44 -11.40 7.65
CA SER A 7 -3.30 -10.32 7.20
C SER A 7 -3.19 -9.21 8.23
N VAL A 8 -2.91 -8.00 7.79
CA VAL A 8 -2.91 -6.82 8.65
C VAL A 8 -3.66 -5.68 7.99
N ASP A 9 -4.47 -5.00 8.78
CA ASP A 9 -5.15 -3.80 8.37
C ASP A 9 -4.22 -2.62 8.68
N PHE A 10 -4.05 -1.69 7.75
CA PHE A 10 -3.23 -0.51 7.94
C PHE A 10 -4.04 0.76 7.70
N GLU A 11 -3.73 1.78 8.49
CA GLU A 11 -4.29 3.11 8.37
C GLU A 11 -3.18 4.15 8.45
N VAL A 12 -3.02 4.91 7.38
CA VAL A 12 -2.00 5.94 7.24
C VAL A 12 -2.66 7.31 7.27
N PHE A 13 -2.34 8.09 8.29
CA PHE A 13 -2.74 9.46 8.47
C PHE A 13 -1.69 10.40 7.91
N GLY A 14 -2.13 11.43 7.19
CA GLY A 14 -1.25 12.46 6.67
C GLY A 14 -1.73 13.06 5.35
N ARG A 15 -0.81 13.72 4.64
CA ARG A 15 -1.05 14.24 3.29
C ARG A 15 -0.76 13.16 2.26
N VAL A 16 -1.71 12.24 2.10
CA VAL A 16 -1.58 11.03 1.25
C VAL A 16 -2.52 11.04 0.03
N GLN A 17 -3.40 12.04 -0.07
CA GLN A 17 -4.28 12.25 -1.24
C GLN A 17 -3.66 13.26 -2.21
N GLY A 18 -3.74 12.97 -3.52
CA GLY A 18 -3.21 13.85 -4.58
C GLY A 18 -1.70 13.77 -4.84
N VAL A 19 -0.99 12.80 -4.23
CA VAL A 19 0.50 12.72 -4.25
C VAL A 19 1.03 11.47 -4.97
N CYS A 20 0.23 10.86 -5.85
CA CYS A 20 0.56 9.60 -6.55
C CYS A 20 0.98 8.43 -5.63
N PHE A 21 0.60 8.47 -4.34
CA PHE A 21 0.88 7.41 -3.35
C PHE A 21 0.47 6.02 -3.85
N ARG A 22 -0.58 5.97 -4.67
CA ARG A 22 -1.14 4.75 -5.24
C ARG A 22 -0.15 3.99 -6.13
N MET A 23 0.58 4.67 -7.02
CA MET A 23 1.53 4.02 -7.94
C MET A 23 2.68 3.37 -7.16
N TYR A 24 3.23 4.10 -6.19
CA TYR A 24 4.32 3.59 -5.36
C TYR A 24 3.88 2.43 -4.48
N THR A 25 2.66 2.49 -3.92
CA THR A 25 2.11 1.39 -3.10
C THR A 25 1.85 0.14 -3.96
N GLU A 26 1.38 0.32 -5.20
CA GLU A 26 1.19 -0.79 -6.15
C GLU A 26 2.52 -1.44 -6.54
N ASP A 27 3.52 -0.63 -6.90
CA ASP A 27 4.85 -1.11 -7.28
C ASP A 27 5.54 -1.87 -6.14
N GLU A 28 5.47 -1.33 -4.92
CA GLU A 28 6.03 -1.98 -3.73
C GLU A 28 5.29 -3.28 -3.40
N SER A 29 3.96 -3.27 -3.44
CA SER A 29 3.15 -4.49 -3.24
C SER A 29 3.48 -5.56 -4.28
N ARG A 30 3.71 -5.16 -5.54
CA ARG A 30 4.11 -6.05 -6.63
C ARG A 30 5.51 -6.62 -6.43
N LYS A 31 6.47 -5.81 -5.98
CA LYS A 31 7.84 -6.25 -5.62
C LYS A 31 7.85 -7.24 -4.45
N LEU A 32 6.99 -7.00 -3.47
CA LEU A 32 6.87 -7.84 -2.28
C LEU A 32 5.96 -9.06 -2.49
N HIS A 33 5.27 -9.14 -3.63
CA HIS A 33 4.27 -10.16 -3.96
C HIS A 33 3.15 -10.26 -2.90
N LEU A 34 2.69 -9.09 -2.45
CA LEU A 34 1.61 -8.97 -1.47
C LEU A 34 0.26 -8.83 -2.18
N VAL A 35 -0.80 -9.25 -1.50
CA VAL A 35 -2.18 -9.14 -1.98
C VAL A 35 -3.01 -8.38 -0.97
N GLY A 36 -4.17 -7.85 -1.38
CA GLY A 36 -5.02 -7.08 -0.49
C GLY A 36 -5.69 -5.93 -1.21
N TRP A 37 -6.03 -4.89 -0.46
CA TRP A 37 -6.67 -3.72 -1.03
C TRP A 37 -6.34 -2.46 -0.26
N VAL A 38 -6.54 -1.32 -0.91
CA VAL A 38 -6.35 -0.02 -0.28
C VAL A 38 -7.40 0.97 -0.80
N LYS A 39 -7.89 1.81 0.10
CA LYS A 39 -8.92 2.81 -0.16
C LYS A 39 -8.58 4.10 0.59
N ASN A 40 -9.10 5.21 0.10
CA ASN A 40 -9.05 6.47 0.84
C ASN A 40 -10.19 6.49 1.85
N ALA A 41 -9.88 6.79 3.10
CA ALA A 41 -10.88 7.10 4.11
C ALA A 41 -11.48 8.49 3.85
N PRO A 42 -12.77 8.70 4.17
CA PRO A 42 -13.43 10.00 4.01
C PRO A 42 -12.81 11.09 4.91
N THR A 43 -12.09 10.69 5.96
CA THR A 43 -11.33 11.57 6.86
C THR A 43 -10.06 12.16 6.23
N GLY A 44 -9.67 11.72 5.03
CA GLY A 44 -8.43 12.14 4.36
C GLY A 44 -7.27 11.16 4.49
N SER A 45 -7.40 10.14 5.35
CA SER A 45 -6.43 9.06 5.54
C SER A 45 -6.49 8.00 4.43
N VAL A 46 -5.49 7.13 4.38
CA VAL A 46 -5.48 5.94 3.51
C VAL A 46 -5.59 4.71 4.39
N VAL A 47 -6.58 3.86 4.13
CA VAL A 47 -6.77 2.59 4.85
C VAL A 47 -6.72 1.43 3.89
N GLY A 48 -6.21 0.29 4.34
CA GLY A 48 -6.12 -0.89 3.51
C GLY A 48 -5.90 -2.14 4.31
N ILE A 49 -5.90 -3.26 3.61
CA ILE A 49 -5.54 -4.57 4.13
C ILE A 49 -4.43 -5.09 3.25
N VAL A 50 -3.39 -5.63 3.88
CA VAL A 50 -2.33 -6.34 3.19
C VAL A 50 -2.23 -7.75 3.75
N GLN A 51 -2.14 -8.71 2.84
CA GLN A 51 -2.04 -10.12 3.11
C GLN A 51 -0.80 -10.67 2.41
N GLY A 52 -0.06 -11.51 3.11
CA GLY A 52 1.13 -12.15 2.54
C GLY A 52 2.08 -12.69 3.61
N PRO A 53 3.31 -13.03 3.22
CA PRO A 53 4.30 -13.56 4.14
C PRO A 53 4.63 -12.53 5.22
N ALA A 54 4.77 -12.96 6.48
CA ALA A 54 5.09 -12.06 7.60
C ALA A 54 6.31 -11.15 7.32
N ASP A 55 7.39 -11.71 6.76
CA ASP A 55 8.59 -10.94 6.40
C ASP A 55 8.30 -9.81 5.40
N LYS A 56 7.43 -10.08 4.42
CA LYS A 56 7.04 -9.13 3.38
C LYS A 56 6.07 -8.09 3.92
N VAL A 57 5.15 -8.50 4.78
CA VAL A 57 4.21 -7.60 5.45
C VAL A 57 4.96 -6.62 6.34
N GLU A 58 5.95 -7.07 7.11
CA GLU A 58 6.81 -6.17 7.90
C GLU A 58 7.55 -5.17 7.02
N ALA A 59 8.12 -5.61 5.89
CA ALA A 59 8.75 -4.70 4.92
C ALA A 59 7.76 -3.64 4.41
N MET A 60 6.52 -4.04 4.11
CA MET A 60 5.45 -3.12 3.71
C MET A 60 5.07 -2.14 4.83
N LYS A 61 4.99 -2.59 6.08
CA LYS A 61 4.74 -1.70 7.24
C LYS A 61 5.82 -0.65 7.38
N HIS A 62 7.09 -1.06 7.29
CA HIS A 62 8.24 -0.15 7.31
C HIS A 62 8.17 0.87 6.17
N TRP A 63 7.82 0.44 4.97
CA TRP A 63 7.67 1.29 3.80
C TRP A 63 6.54 2.31 3.96
N LEU A 64 5.37 1.87 4.44
CA LEU A 64 4.21 2.71 4.72
C LEU A 64 4.47 3.72 5.84
N SER A 65 5.39 3.44 6.75
CA SER A 65 5.77 4.35 7.84
C SER A 65 6.86 5.34 7.43
N LYS A 66 7.81 4.95 6.58
CA LYS A 66 9.02 5.76 6.28
C LYS A 66 9.07 6.40 4.91
N VAL A 67 8.64 5.69 3.86
CA VAL A 67 8.94 6.07 2.47
C VAL A 67 7.74 6.74 1.83
N GLY A 68 6.61 6.02 1.76
CA GLY A 68 5.44 6.50 1.03
C GLY A 68 5.79 7.04 -0.37
N SER A 69 5.16 8.13 -0.77
CA SER A 69 5.56 8.94 -1.93
C SER A 69 6.46 10.10 -1.46
N PRO A 70 7.46 10.54 -2.24
CA PRO A 70 8.31 11.70 -1.90
C PRO A 70 7.49 12.99 -1.68
N SER A 71 6.31 13.10 -2.30
CA SER A 71 5.40 14.22 -2.14
C SER A 71 4.35 14.00 -1.03
N SER A 72 4.29 12.79 -0.46
CA SER A 72 3.39 12.45 0.64
C SER A 72 4.02 12.79 1.98
N ARG A 73 3.19 13.22 2.93
CA ARG A 73 3.63 13.50 4.29
C ARG A 73 2.87 12.61 5.26
N ILE A 74 3.48 11.50 5.65
CA ILE A 74 2.92 10.56 6.62
C ILE A 74 3.11 11.18 8.01
N HIS A 75 2.02 11.40 8.73
CA HIS A 75 2.07 11.82 10.13
C HIS A 75 2.05 10.64 11.07
N LYS A 76 1.24 9.62 10.75
CA LYS A 76 1.08 8.43 11.58
C LYS A 76 0.68 7.25 10.71
N ALA A 77 1.23 6.07 10.99
CA ALA A 77 0.78 4.81 10.43
C ALA A 77 0.35 3.91 11.59
N GLU A 78 -0.89 3.45 11.56
CA GLU A 78 -1.47 2.53 12.53
C GLU A 78 -1.74 1.19 11.84
N PHE A 79 -1.46 0.11 12.56
CA PHE A 79 -1.69 -1.24 12.08
C PHE A 79 -2.64 -1.92 13.06
N HIS A 80 -3.73 -2.45 12.52
CA HIS A 80 -4.80 -3.07 13.28
C HIS A 80 -5.04 -4.50 12.80
N ASN A 81 -5.67 -5.30 13.66
CA ASN A 81 -6.26 -6.59 13.28
C ASN A 81 -5.26 -7.57 12.61
N GLU A 82 -4.03 -7.63 13.13
CA GLU A 82 -3.05 -8.59 12.65
C GLU A 82 -3.51 -10.01 12.96
N ARG A 83 -3.79 -10.79 11.91
CA ARG A 83 -4.20 -12.19 12.02
C ARG A 83 -3.33 -13.08 11.15
N LYS A 84 -2.94 -14.24 11.68
CA LYS A 84 -2.26 -15.28 10.90
C LYS A 84 -3.31 -16.01 10.07
N ILE A 85 -3.12 -16.03 8.76
CA ILE A 85 -4.01 -16.69 7.81
C ILE A 85 -3.33 -17.92 7.23
N THR A 86 -4.10 -18.93 6.83
CA THR A 86 -3.56 -20.13 6.17
C THR A 86 -3.45 -19.94 4.66
N GLN A 87 -4.30 -19.08 4.08
CA GLN A 87 -4.33 -18.77 2.66
C GLN A 87 -4.76 -17.31 2.44
N THR A 88 -4.25 -16.69 1.38
CA THR A 88 -4.62 -15.34 0.95
C THR A 88 -6.05 -15.31 0.43
N GLU A 89 -6.90 -14.46 1.01
CA GLU A 89 -8.30 -14.29 0.59
C GLU A 89 -8.40 -13.50 -0.73
N PHE A 90 -7.35 -12.73 -1.05
CA PHE A 90 -7.26 -11.93 -2.26
C PHE A 90 -6.27 -12.54 -3.27
N LYS A 91 -6.64 -12.51 -4.55
CA LYS A 91 -5.77 -12.96 -5.66
C LYS A 91 -4.77 -11.90 -6.13
N SER A 92 -5.06 -10.62 -5.86
CA SER A 92 -4.28 -9.49 -6.35
C SER A 92 -4.47 -8.28 -5.45
N PHE A 93 -3.50 -7.35 -5.47
CA PHE A 93 -3.63 -6.09 -4.77
C PHE A 93 -4.53 -5.12 -5.56
N VAL A 94 -5.68 -4.73 -4.99
CA VAL A 94 -6.68 -3.90 -5.70
C VAL A 94 -6.92 -2.57 -5.01
N PHE A 95 -7.01 -1.50 -5.80
CA PHE A 95 -7.45 -0.20 -5.29
C PHE A 95 -8.97 -0.11 -5.33
N CYS A 96 -9.59 0.06 -4.16
CA CYS A 96 -11.03 0.28 -4.08
C CYS A 96 -11.33 1.74 -4.51
N ARG A 97 -11.54 1.94 -5.81
CA ARG A 97 -11.87 3.24 -6.39
C ARG A 97 -13.36 3.54 -6.23
N MET A 98 -13.69 4.58 -5.46
CA MET A 98 -14.82 5.45 -5.77
C MET A 98 -14.25 6.56 -6.66
N HIS A 99 -14.67 6.63 -7.92
CA HIS A 99 -14.25 7.58 -8.97
C HIS A 99 -13.35 8.76 -8.54
N MET A 100 -12.06 8.69 -8.88
CA MET A 100 -11.27 9.89 -9.21
C MET A 100 -10.05 9.50 -10.04
N VAL A 101 -9.98 10.12 -11.22
CA VAL A 101 -8.89 10.02 -12.20
C VAL A 101 -7.65 10.66 -11.57
N CYS A 102 -6.64 9.85 -11.24
CA CYS A 102 -5.28 10.37 -11.19
C CYS A 102 -4.87 10.49 -12.66
N GLN A 103 -5.01 11.68 -13.22
CA GLN A 103 -4.44 12.00 -14.52
C GLN A 103 -2.92 11.90 -14.36
N GLN A 104 -2.31 11.12 -15.23
CA GLN A 104 -0.87 10.90 -15.31
C GLN A 104 -0.17 12.24 -15.56
N PRO A 105 1.11 12.37 -15.18
CA PRO A 105 2.11 12.61 -16.18
C PRO A 105 2.72 11.26 -16.52
N SER A 106 2.59 10.90 -17.79
CA SER A 106 3.29 9.78 -18.42
C SER A 106 4.75 9.79 -17.99
N SER A 107 5.14 8.81 -17.18
CA SER A 107 6.54 8.43 -17.01
C SER A 107 7.01 7.76 -18.30
N ASP A 108 7.29 8.58 -19.30
CA ASP A 108 8.22 8.31 -20.40
C ASP A 108 9.17 9.52 -20.46
N GLU A 109 10.07 9.62 -19.50
CA GLU A 109 11.29 10.39 -19.67
C GLU A 109 12.40 9.72 -18.85
N THR A 110 12.81 8.54 -19.33
CA THR A 110 14.14 8.02 -19.04
C THR A 110 14.90 8.05 -20.36
N LEU A 111 15.86 8.98 -20.45
CA LEU A 111 17.04 8.98 -21.32
C LEU A 111 16.84 8.61 -22.80
N LYS A 112 16.94 9.62 -23.67
CA LYS A 112 17.76 9.54 -24.89
C LYS A 112 18.55 10.83 -25.05
N ILE A 113 19.88 10.69 -24.85
CA ILE A 113 21.03 11.43 -25.43
C ILE A 113 20.97 12.96 -25.56
#